data_AF-A0A7W1K1F0-F1
#
_entry.id   AF-A0A7W1K1F0-F1
#
_cell.length_a   1.000
_cell.length_b   1.000
_cell.length_c   1.000
_cell.angle_alpha   90.00
_cell.angle_beta   90.00
_cell.angle_gamma   90.00
#
_symmetry.space_group_name_H-M   'P 1'
#
loop_
_entity.id
_entity.type
_entity.pdbx_description
1 polymer ?
#
loop_
_entity_poly.entity_id
_entity_poly.type
_entity_poly.pdbx_seq_one_letter_code
_entity_poly.pdbx_strand_id
1 'polypeptide(L)' 'MAEIGIKELKSGASRVVDEVAAGRSYVITKRGQPTAVLMPVEEAEDLVLANAEEFISVRRRAREAYRRGRSKPLRDIA' A
#
# COMPACT_ATOMS: atom_id res chain seq x y z
N MET A 1 8.99 6.18 -9.39
CA MET A 1 8.07 5.33 -10.18
C MET A 1 8.32 5.57 -11.65
N ALA A 2 8.36 4.52 -12.46
CA ALA A 2 8.45 4.64 -13.91
C ALA A 2 7.05 4.84 -14.52
N GLU A 3 6.95 5.44 -15.70
CA GLU A 3 5.69 5.57 -16.43
C GLU A 3 5.54 4.45 -17.45
N ILE A 4 4.30 3.96 -17.63
CA ILE A 4 3.95 3.01 -18.69
C ILE A 4 2.64 3.41 -19.35
N GLY A 5 2.64 3.46 -20.69
CA GLY A 5 1.40 3.73 -21.42
C GLY A 5 0.44 2.55 -21.39
N ILE A 6 -0.86 2.80 -21.34
CA ILE A 6 -1.90 1.75 -21.29
C ILE A 6 -1.80 0.73 -22.45
N LYS A 7 -1.33 1.15 -23.62
CA LYS A 7 -1.11 0.26 -24.78
C LYS A 7 0.07 -0.67 -24.57
N GLU A 8 1.17 -0.15 -24.02
CA GLU A 8 2.36 -0.93 -23.71
C GLU A 8 2.08 -1.93 -22.60
N LEU A 9 1.40 -1.49 -21.54
CA LEU A 9 0.93 -2.36 -20.46
C LEU A 9 0.08 -3.51 -21.00
N LYS A 10 -0.86 -3.23 -21.91
CA LYS A 10 -1.68 -4.28 -22.55
C LYS A 10 -0.84 -5.32 -23.28
N SER A 11 0.19 -4.91 -24.02
CA SER A 11 1.06 -5.83 -24.78
C SER A 11 2.06 -6.58 -23.92
N GLY A 12 2.39 -6.07 -22.73
CA GLY A 12 3.47 -6.57 -21.87
C GLY A 12 3.04 -6.95 -20.45
N ALA A 13 1.74 -7.21 -20.23
CA ALA A 13 1.16 -7.30 -18.89
C ALA A 13 1.90 -8.29 -17.96
N SER A 14 2.18 -9.51 -18.41
CA SER A 14 2.88 -10.52 -17.59
C SER A 14 4.25 -10.04 -17.14
N ARG A 15 5.08 -9.54 -18.07
CA ARG A 15 6.40 -8.98 -17.74
C ARG A 15 6.26 -7.84 -16.73
N VAL A 16 5.33 -6.92 -16.94
CA VAL A 16 5.15 -5.78 -16.03
C VAL A 16 4.71 -6.25 -14.65
N VAL A 17 3.85 -7.26 -14.55
CA VAL A 17 3.43 -7.86 -13.28
C VAL A 17 4.60 -8.55 -12.59
N ASP A 18 5.45 -9.30 -13.30
CA ASP A 18 6.64 -9.96 -12.72
C ASP A 18 7.61 -8.91 -12.16
N GLU A 19 7.79 -7.81 -12.86
CA GLU A 19 8.61 -6.69 -12.40
C GLU A 19 8.02 -6.00 -11.16
N VAL A 20 6.69 -5.88 -11.11
CA VAL A 20 6.00 -5.34 -9.94
C VAL A 20 6.11 -6.28 -8.76
N ALA A 21 5.96 -7.59 -8.97
CA ALA A 21 6.21 -8.60 -7.93
C ALA A 21 7.66 -8.56 -7.42
N ALA A 22 8.62 -8.15 -8.27
CA ALA A 22 10.01 -7.91 -7.88
C ALA A 22 10.25 -6.54 -7.20
N GLY A 23 9.19 -5.77 -6.91
CA GLY A 23 9.26 -4.51 -6.16
C GLY A 23 9.26 -3.24 -7.03
N ARG A 24 9.01 -3.34 -8.35
CA ARG A 24 8.83 -2.12 -9.18
C ARG A 24 7.42 -1.57 -9.06
N SER A 25 7.30 -0.25 -9.23
CA SER A 25 6.01 0.43 -9.23
C SER A 25 5.91 1.39 -10.42
N TYR A 26 4.75 1.39 -11.06
CA TYR A 26 4.46 2.06 -12.32
C TYR A 26 3.30 3.05 -12.19
N VAL A 27 3.46 4.22 -12.80
CA VAL A 27 2.34 5.12 -13.13
C VAL A 27 1.83 4.74 -14.51
N ILE A 28 0.56 4.34 -14.59
CA ILE A 28 -0.10 4.02 -15.85
C ILE A 28 -0.64 5.31 -16.46
N THR A 29 -0.27 5.58 -17.71
CA THR A 29 -0.74 6.75 -18.46
C THR A 29 -1.70 6.37 -19.58
N LYS A 30 -2.71 7.21 -19.82
CA LYS A 30 -3.64 7.12 -20.97
C LYS A 30 -3.60 8.44 -21.73
N ARG A 31 -3.18 8.39 -23.00
CA ARG A 31 -2.96 9.59 -23.84
C ARG A 31 -1.97 10.59 -23.18
N GLY A 32 -0.91 10.07 -22.56
CA GLY A 32 0.11 10.87 -21.88
C GLY A 32 -0.30 11.43 -20.51
N GLN A 33 -1.49 11.10 -20.00
CA GLN A 33 -1.96 11.57 -18.70
C GLN A 33 -1.95 10.42 -17.67
N PRO A 34 -1.35 10.61 -16.48
CA PRO A 34 -1.45 9.66 -15.37
C PRO A 34 -2.90 9.31 -15.05
N THR A 35 -3.21 8.02 -14.92
CA THR A 35 -4.59 7.53 -14.71
C THR A 35 -4.69 6.50 -13.59
N ALA A 36 -3.65 5.70 -13.39
CA ALA A 36 -3.62 4.68 -12.34
C ALA A 36 -2.18 4.41 -11.90
N VAL A 37 -2.04 3.64 -10.82
CA VAL A 37 -0.76 3.12 -10.34
C VAL A 37 -0.85 1.60 -10.29
N LEU A 38 0.23 0.93 -10.67
CA LEU A 38 0.43 -0.50 -10.42
C LEU A 38 1.67 -0.65 -9.54
N MET A 39 1.54 -1.33 -8.42
CA MET A 39 2.59 -1.46 -7.41
C MET A 39 2.46 -2.80 -6.65
N PRO A 40 3.50 -3.21 -5.91
CA PRO A 40 3.44 -4.40 -5.08
C PRO A 40 2.28 -4.34 -4.09
N VAL A 41 1.72 -5.50 -3.75
CA VAL A 41 0.60 -5.58 -2.80
C VAL A 41 1.05 -5.11 -1.42
N GLU A 42 2.26 -5.44 -0.99
CA GLU A 42 2.79 -4.99 0.31
C GLU A 42 2.88 -3.45 0.37
N GLU A 43 3.33 -2.81 -0.71
CA GLU A 43 3.40 -1.33 -0.77
C GLU A 43 1.99 -0.70 -0.75
N ALA A 44 1.03 -1.33 -1.43
CA ALA A 44 -0.36 -0.89 -1.39
C ALA A 44 -0.98 -1.04 0.01
N GLU A 45 -0.70 -2.15 0.69
CA GLU A 45 -1.14 -2.41 2.07
C GLU A 45 -0.57 -1.36 3.03
N ASP A 46 0.73 -1.08 2.95
CA ASP A 46 1.38 -0.05 3.77
C ASP A 46 0.73 1.33 3.59
N LEU A 47 0.41 1.71 2.35
CA LEU A 47 -0.29 2.96 2.06
C LEU A 47 -1.68 3.00 2.72
N VAL A 48 -2.42 1.90 2.67
CA VAL A 48 -3.74 1.79 3.31
C VAL A 48 -3.62 1.87 4.84
N LEU A 49 -2.72 1.09 5.45
CA LEU A 49 -2.50 1.07 6.90
C LEU A 49 -1.97 2.40 7.44
N ALA A 50 -1.21 3.13 6.63
CA ALA A 50 -0.71 4.46 6.99
C ALA A 50 -1.81 5.51 6.96
N ASN A 51 -2.69 5.49 5.95
CA ASN A 51 -3.52 6.64 5.58
C ASN A 51 -5.04 6.46 5.75
N ALA A 52 -5.57 5.23 5.77
CA ALA A 52 -7.00 5.05 5.91
C ALA A 52 -7.48 5.51 7.30
N GLU A 53 -8.56 6.28 7.33
CA GLU A 53 -9.07 6.93 8.54
C GLU A 53 -9.35 5.93 9.67
N GLU A 54 -9.86 4.75 9.33
CA GLU A 54 -10.11 3.67 10.28
C GLU A 54 -8.82 3.25 11.00
N PHE A 55 -7.75 2.93 10.26
CA PHE A 55 -6.48 2.50 10.83
C PHE A 55 -5.77 3.63 11.59
N ILE A 56 -5.85 4.86 11.09
CA ILE A 56 -5.36 6.04 11.81
C ILE A 56 -6.07 6.16 13.16
N SER A 57 -7.40 6.04 13.16
CA SER A 57 -8.22 6.17 14.37
C SER A 57 -7.98 5.06 15.38
N VAL A 58 -7.88 3.80 14.92
CA VAL A 58 -7.53 2.65 15.75
C VAL A 58 -6.15 2.84 16.37
N ARG A 59 -5.13 3.16 15.57
CA ARG A 59 -3.75 3.37 16.04
C ARG A 59 -3.66 4.52 17.05
N ARG A 60 -4.38 5.62 16.83
CA ARG A 60 -4.46 6.75 17.75
C ARG A 60 -5.05 6.34 19.09
N ARG A 61 -6.19 5.64 19.08
CA ARG A 61 -6.85 5.13 20.30
C ARG A 61 -5.96 4.15 21.06
N ALA A 62 -5.32 3.21 20.36
CA ALA A 62 -4.42 2.24 20.97
C ALA A 62 -3.22 2.92 21.67
N ARG A 63 -2.57 3.89 21.01
CA ARG A 63 -1.46 4.67 21.59
C ARG A 63 -1.89 5.49 22.81
N GLU A 64 -3.11 6.02 22.80
CA GLU A 64 -3.65 6.72 23.96
C GLU A 64 -3.96 5.76 25.13
N ALA A 65 -4.56 4.60 24.85
CA ALA A 65 -4.78 3.57 25.84
C ALA A 65 -3.47 3.12 26.48
N TYR A 66 -2.44 2.87 25.67
CA TYR A 66 -1.09 2.53 26.13
C TYR A 66 -0.50 3.61 27.04
N ARG A 67 -0.54 4.88 26.63
CA ARG A 67 -0.07 6.01 27.46
C ARG A 67 -0.82 6.13 28.80
N ARG A 68 -2.09 5.71 28.84
CA ARG A 68 -2.92 5.69 30.06
C ARG A 68 -2.76 4.39 30.87
N GLY A 69 -1.79 3.53 30.54
CA GLY A 69 -1.56 2.25 31.21
C GLY A 69 -2.66 1.20 30.96
N ARG A 70 -3.54 1.42 29.96
CA ARG A 70 -4.62 0.50 29.59
C ARG A 70 -4.14 -0.52 28.56
N SER A 71 -3.02 -1.18 28.86
CA SER A 71 -2.43 -2.25 28.07
C SER A 71 -2.20 -3.47 28.95
N LYS A 72 -2.22 -4.66 28.36
CA LYS A 72 -1.82 -5.91 29.02
C LYS A 72 -0.45 -6.35 28.51
N PRO A 73 0.46 -6.83 29.36
CA PRO A 73 1.68 -7.45 28.88
C PRO A 73 1.33 -8.75 28.13
N LEU A 74 2.16 -9.13 27.16
CA LEU A 74 1.88 -10.27 26.28
C LEU A 74 1.62 -11.59 27.05
N ARG A 75 2.36 -11.83 28.14
CA ARG A 75 2.18 -12.98 29.03
C ARG A 75 0.81 -13.08 29.71
N ASP A 76 0.04 -11.98 29.73
CA ASP A 76 -1.29 -11.89 30.35
C ASP A 76 -2.41 -11.93 29.30
N ILE A 77 -2.08 -12.14 28.01
CA ILE A 77 -3.03 -12.37 26.92
C ILE A 77 -3.10 -13.88 26.70
N ALA A 78 -4.26 -14.47 26.99
CA ALA A 78 -4.54 -15.90 26.85
C ALA A 78 -4.60 -16.35 25.39
#